data_AF-W4VC53-F1
#
_entry.id   AF-W4VC53-F1
#
_cell.length_a   1.000
_cell.length_b   1.000
_cell.length_c   1.000
_cell.angle_alpha   90.00
_cell.angle_beta   90.00
_cell.angle_gamma   90.00
#
_symmetry.space_group_name_H-M   'P 1'
#
loop_
_entity.id
_entity.type
_entity.pdbx_description
1 polymer ?
#
loop_
_entity_poly.entity_id
_entity_poly.type
_entity_poly.pdbx_seq_one_letter_code
_entity_poly.pdbx_strand_id
1 'polypeptide(L)'
;MKNLKKFTLAIVFAFLTAVCFQYPRIASAATTVTIDPDATYQTIEGWGASLCWWGNQIGRWSADNRNKLIEKIVSPTDGLGYNIFRYNIGGGDNPGHNHMRLMRIFKDIRMQTVRGTGMLMPLKGPFLAG
;
A
#
# COMPACT_ATOMS: atom_id res chain seq x y z
N MET A 1 42.59 -56.80 -12.27
CA MET A 1 41.54 -56.10 -13.05
C MET A 1 40.56 -55.27 -12.21
N LYS A 2 40.03 -55.76 -11.07
CA LYS A 2 39.04 -55.03 -10.24
C LYS A 2 39.58 -53.71 -9.63
N ASN A 3 40.84 -53.68 -9.19
CA ASN A 3 41.44 -52.50 -8.57
C ASN A 3 41.79 -51.40 -9.58
N LEU A 4 42.10 -51.78 -10.83
CA LEU A 4 42.38 -50.84 -11.91
C LEU A 4 41.11 -50.05 -12.31
N LYS A 5 39.96 -50.72 -12.43
CA LYS A 5 38.67 -50.07 -12.71
C LYS A 5 38.24 -49.10 -11.60
N LYS A 6 38.54 -49.42 -10.34
CA LYS A 6 38.30 -48.52 -9.19
C LYS A 6 39.17 -47.26 -9.25
N PHE A 7 40.43 -47.42 -9.65
CA PHE A 7 41.35 -46.29 -9.84
C PHE A 7 40.91 -45.39 -11.00
N THR A 8 40.51 -45.98 -12.12
CA THR A 8 39.97 -45.23 -13.27
C THR A 8 38.69 -44.47 -12.89
N LEU A 9 37.78 -45.10 -12.13
CA LEU A 9 36.55 -44.45 -11.68
C LEU A 9 36.82 -43.29 -10.72
N ALA A 10 37.81 -43.42 -9.83
CA ALA A 10 38.22 -42.35 -8.92
C ALA A 10 38.82 -41.15 -9.67
N ILE A 11 39.61 -41.39 -10.71
CA ILE A 11 40.19 -40.33 -11.56
C ILE A 11 39.09 -39.60 -12.34
N VAL A 12 38.14 -40.34 -12.94
CA VAL A 12 37.00 -39.73 -13.64
C VAL A 12 36.15 -38.90 -12.69
N PHE A 13 35.90 -39.39 -11.47
CA PHE A 13 35.16 -38.64 -10.46
C PHE A 13 35.89 -37.36 -10.02
N ALA A 14 37.21 -37.45 -9.77
CA ALA A 14 38.03 -36.29 -9.42
C ALA A 14 38.11 -35.26 -10.56
N PHE A 15 38.12 -35.71 -11.80
CA PHE A 15 38.08 -34.83 -12.98
C PHE A 15 36.71 -34.17 -13.14
N LEU A 16 35.63 -34.90 -12.91
CA LEU A 16 34.26 -34.38 -12.98
C LEU A 16 33.99 -33.33 -11.90
N THR A 17 34.50 -33.55 -10.68
CA THR A 17 34.39 -32.56 -9.60
C THR A 17 35.22 -31.32 -9.90
N ALA A 18 36.46 -31.46 -10.38
CA ALA A 18 37.29 -30.32 -10.77
C ALA A 18 36.64 -29.45 -11.85
N VAL A 19 36.05 -30.06 -12.88
CA VAL A 19 35.32 -29.34 -13.95
C VAL A 19 34.08 -28.62 -13.39
N CYS A 20 33.34 -29.23 -12.46
CA CYS A 20 32.19 -28.60 -11.80
C CYS A 20 32.56 -27.41 -10.89
N PHE A 21 33.79 -27.36 -10.35
CA PHE A 21 34.26 -26.25 -9.51
C PHE A 21 34.90 -25.10 -10.30
N GLN A 22 35.25 -25.29 -11.58
CA GLN A 22 35.90 -24.29 -12.43
C GLN A 22 34.94 -23.45 -13.29
N TYR A 23 33.63 -23.66 -13.20
CA TYR A 23 32.69 -22.77 -13.87
C TYR A 23 32.79 -21.36 -13.26
N PRO A 24 33.10 -20.32 -14.07
CA PRO A 24 33.10 -18.96 -13.59
C PRO A 24 31.69 -18.63 -13.09
N ARG A 25 31.55 -18.43 -11.78
CA ARG A 25 30.34 -17.85 -11.22
C ARG A 25 30.33 -16.40 -11.66
N ILE A 26 29.49 -16.08 -12.65
CA ILE A 26 29.19 -14.68 -12.97
C ILE A 26 28.45 -14.12 -11.75
N ALA A 27 29.19 -13.44 -10.88
CA ALA A 27 28.60 -12.66 -9.82
C ALA A 27 27.92 -11.46 -10.49
N SER A 28 26.60 -11.36 -10.37
CA SER A 28 25.89 -10.14 -10.76
C SER A 28 26.44 -9.00 -9.90
N ALA A 29 27.14 -8.05 -10.52
CA ALA A 29 27.55 -6.83 -9.83
C ALA A 29 26.29 -6.13 -9.30
N ALA A 30 26.33 -5.69 -8.04
CA ALA A 30 25.22 -4.93 -7.47
C ALA A 30 25.10 -3.57 -8.18
N THR A 31 23.87 -3.15 -8.49
CA THR A 31 23.63 -1.81 -9.02
C THR A 31 23.89 -0.79 -7.91
N THR A 32 24.77 0.18 -8.18
CA THR A 32 25.04 1.27 -7.23
C THR A 32 24.02 2.39 -7.45
N VAL A 33 23.36 2.83 -6.38
CA VAL A 33 22.44 3.98 -6.38
C VAL A 33 23.08 5.09 -5.55
N THR A 34 23.27 6.26 -6.15
CA THR A 34 23.84 7.43 -5.49
C THR A 34 22.73 8.40 -5.12
N ILE A 35 22.75 8.91 -3.88
CA ILE A 35 21.81 9.91 -3.36
C ILE A 35 22.62 11.15 -3.00
N ASP A 36 22.25 12.30 -3.55
CA ASP A 36 22.81 13.60 -3.22
C ASP A 36 21.80 14.39 -2.36
N PRO A 37 22.06 14.57 -1.05
CA PRO A 37 21.16 15.29 -0.16
C PRO A 37 21.17 16.82 -0.36
N ASP A 38 22.16 17.38 -1.05
CA ASP A 38 22.25 18.82 -1.30
C ASP A 38 21.46 19.24 -2.55
N ALA A 39 21.12 18.28 -3.44
CA ALA A 39 20.28 18.49 -4.61
C ALA A 39 18.78 18.45 -4.25
N THR A 40 18.13 19.61 -4.22
CA THR A 40 16.70 19.75 -3.88
C THR A 40 15.80 19.96 -5.11
N TYR A 41 14.60 19.35 -5.09
CA TYR A 41 13.58 19.46 -6.16
C TYR A 41 12.22 19.90 -5.59
N GLN A 42 11.11 19.27 -6.01
CA GLN A 42 9.77 19.58 -5.54
C GLN A 42 9.53 19.12 -4.09
N THR A 43 8.70 19.87 -3.38
CA THR A 43 8.12 19.43 -2.09
C THR A 43 6.94 18.50 -2.36
N ILE A 44 6.93 17.33 -1.74
CA ILE A 44 5.79 16.41 -1.76
C ILE A 44 4.91 16.73 -0.54
N GLU A 45 3.69 17.18 -0.78
CA GLU A 45 2.74 17.53 0.30
C GLU A 45 2.20 16.28 1.01
N GLY A 46 2.11 15.15 0.30
CA GLY A 46 1.58 13.92 0.87
C GLY A 46 1.12 12.88 -0.14
N TRP A 47 0.44 11.88 0.39
CA TRP A 47 -0.19 10.80 -0.37
C TRP A 47 -1.43 10.28 0.35
N GLY A 48 -2.26 9.57 -0.40
CA GLY A 48 -3.39 8.86 0.16
C GLY A 48 -4.37 8.45 -0.93
N ALA A 49 -5.66 8.45 -0.60
CA ALA A 49 -6.69 7.85 -1.44
C ALA A 49 -7.94 8.71 -1.58
N SER A 50 -8.66 8.47 -2.68
CA SER A 50 -10.03 8.94 -2.82
C SER A 50 -10.94 8.15 -1.87
N LEU A 51 -11.79 8.84 -1.12
CA LEU A 51 -12.83 8.24 -0.26
C LEU A 51 -14.06 7.76 -1.05
N CYS A 52 -14.00 7.82 -2.38
CA CYS A 52 -15.09 7.58 -3.32
C CYS A 52 -16.04 6.45 -2.85
N TRP A 53 -17.24 6.83 -2.41
CA TRP A 53 -18.34 5.97 -1.95
C TRP A 53 -18.03 4.97 -0.81
N TRP A 54 -16.81 4.46 -0.65
CA TRP A 54 -16.40 3.53 0.40
C TRP A 54 -16.27 4.23 1.75
N GLY A 55 -15.86 5.51 1.80
CA GLY A 55 -15.80 6.27 3.06
C GLY A 55 -17.15 6.33 3.78
N ASN A 56 -18.25 6.42 3.01
CA ASN A 56 -19.60 6.33 3.55
C ASN A 56 -19.92 4.92 4.10
N GLN A 57 -19.48 3.86 3.42
CA GLN A 57 -19.69 2.49 3.87
C GLN A 57 -18.94 2.22 5.19
N ILE A 58 -17.69 2.66 5.30
CA ILE A 58 -16.89 2.57 6.53
C ILE A 58 -17.51 3.38 7.66
N GLY A 59 -18.10 4.54 7.37
CA GLY A 59 -18.81 5.35 8.36
C GLY A 59 -19.90 4.57 9.10
N ARG A 60 -20.46 3.53 8.47
CA ARG A 60 -21.55 2.70 9.00
C ARG A 60 -21.09 1.45 9.74
N TRP A 61 -19.78 1.20 9.80
CA TRP A 61 -19.23 0.10 10.59
C TRP A 61 -19.34 0.41 12.09
N SER A 62 -19.15 -0.63 12.91
CA SER A 62 -18.95 -0.44 14.35
C SER A 62 -17.76 0.48 14.60
N ALA A 63 -17.80 1.23 15.70
CA ALA A 63 -16.71 2.13 16.08
C ALA A 63 -15.37 1.40 16.12
N ASP A 64 -15.32 0.20 16.70
CA ASP A 64 -14.10 -0.60 16.78
C ASP A 64 -13.51 -0.95 15.40
N ASN A 65 -14.34 -1.41 14.46
CA ASN A 65 -13.86 -1.80 13.14
C ASN A 65 -13.47 -0.58 12.31
N ARG A 66 -14.21 0.52 12.43
CA ARG A 66 -13.88 1.79 11.78
C ARG A 66 -12.56 2.35 12.31
N ASN A 67 -12.37 2.36 13.63
CA ASN A 67 -11.16 2.90 14.26
C ASN A 67 -9.93 2.05 13.91
N LYS A 68 -10.06 0.71 13.88
CA LYS A 68 -8.99 -0.18 13.41
C LYS A 68 -8.56 0.14 11.98
N LEU A 69 -9.52 0.38 11.08
CA LEU A 69 -9.21 0.77 9.71
C LEU A 69 -8.54 2.14 9.65
N ILE A 70 -9.09 3.14 10.35
CA ILE A 70 -8.54 4.50 10.41
C ILE A 70 -7.09 4.43 10.88
N GLU A 71 -6.80 3.76 12.00
CA GLU A 71 -5.45 3.59 12.52
C GLU A 71 -4.50 3.02 11.44
N LYS A 72 -4.92 1.97 10.73
CA LYS A 72 -4.09 1.36 9.70
C LYS A 72 -3.84 2.24 8.47
N ILE A 73 -4.68 3.23 8.19
CA ILE A 73 -4.50 4.11 7.03
C ILE A 73 -3.80 5.43 7.39
N VAL A 74 -4.10 6.05 8.54
CA VAL A 74 -3.53 7.36 8.90
C VAL A 74 -2.29 7.28 9.78
N SER A 75 -2.09 6.20 10.53
CA SER A 75 -0.94 6.11 11.43
C SER A 75 0.36 6.15 10.63
N PRO A 76 1.28 7.10 10.91
CA PRO A 76 2.57 7.18 10.24
C PRO A 76 3.56 6.11 10.73
N THR A 77 3.30 5.50 11.89
CA THR A 77 4.15 4.48 12.52
C THR A 77 3.60 3.08 12.30
N ASP A 78 2.29 2.90 12.49
CA ASP A 78 1.65 1.58 12.57
C ASP A 78 0.70 1.30 11.40
N GLY A 79 0.70 2.20 10.41
CA GLY A 79 -0.18 2.22 9.24
C GLY A 79 0.50 2.79 7.98
N LEU A 80 -0.33 3.21 7.02
CA LEU A 80 0.13 3.70 5.71
C LEU A 80 0.54 5.19 5.71
N GLY A 81 0.37 5.89 6.82
CA GLY A 81 0.72 7.31 6.96
C GLY A 81 0.00 8.23 5.98
N TYR A 82 -1.25 7.92 5.60
CA TYR A 82 -2.01 8.78 4.69
C TYR A 82 -2.30 10.12 5.35
N ASN A 83 -1.92 11.19 4.66
CA ASN A 83 -2.16 12.56 5.08
C ASN A 83 -3.03 13.35 4.08
N ILE A 84 -3.40 12.75 2.94
CA ILE A 84 -4.29 13.35 1.93
C ILE A 84 -5.47 12.43 1.64
N PHE A 85 -6.70 12.96 1.72
CA PHE A 85 -7.93 12.28 1.32
C PHE A 85 -8.74 13.12 0.34
N ARG A 86 -9.20 12.51 -0.75
CA ARG A 86 -10.07 13.17 -1.74
C ARG A 86 -11.53 12.72 -1.57
N TYR A 87 -12.44 13.64 -1.26
CA TYR A 87 -13.87 13.34 -1.16
C TYR A 87 -14.66 13.80 -2.40
N ASN A 88 -15.71 13.07 -2.77
CA ASN A 88 -16.58 13.41 -3.90
C ASN A 88 -17.77 14.28 -3.45
N ILE A 89 -17.93 15.46 -4.03
CA ILE A 89 -19.14 16.28 -3.86
C ILE A 89 -20.06 16.02 -5.05
N GLY A 90 -21.33 15.66 -4.79
CA GLY A 90 -22.36 15.49 -5.84
C GLY A 90 -22.36 14.14 -6.57
N GLY A 91 -21.62 13.13 -6.10
CA GLY A 91 -21.55 11.81 -6.73
C GLY A 91 -22.52 10.76 -6.16
N GLY A 92 -23.64 11.15 -5.55
CA GLY A 92 -24.59 10.24 -4.91
C GLY A 92 -25.75 9.82 -5.82
N ASP A 93 -26.43 8.71 -5.47
CA ASP A 93 -27.66 8.29 -6.16
C ASP A 93 -28.78 9.32 -5.98
N ASN A 94 -29.69 9.40 -6.95
CA ASN A 94 -30.83 10.32 -6.91
C ASN A 94 -31.71 9.95 -5.70
N PRO A 95 -31.99 10.89 -4.77
CA PRO A 95 -32.89 10.65 -3.62
C PRO A 95 -34.30 10.17 -4.01
N GLY A 96 -34.73 10.38 -5.25
CA GLY A 96 -36.02 9.92 -5.78
C GLY A 96 -35.99 8.52 -6.44
N HIS A 97 -34.84 7.89 -6.62
CA HIS A 97 -34.74 6.56 -7.21
C HIS A 97 -35.14 5.46 -6.21
N ASN A 98 -36.01 4.56 -6.64
CA ASN A 98 -36.69 3.59 -5.78
C ASN A 98 -36.51 2.13 -6.22
N HIS A 99 -35.66 1.84 -7.20
CA HIS A 99 -35.63 0.53 -7.87
C HIS A 99 -34.62 -0.49 -7.27
N MET A 100 -33.87 -0.13 -6.22
CA MET A 100 -32.95 -1.03 -5.50
C MET A 100 -33.01 -0.82 -3.97
N ARG A 101 -34.17 -1.11 -3.35
CA ARG A 101 -34.45 -0.80 -1.93
C ARG A 101 -33.87 -1.77 -0.89
N LEU A 102 -33.10 -2.79 -1.29
CA LEU A 102 -32.54 -3.81 -0.37
C LEU A 102 -31.37 -3.32 0.50
N MET A 103 -30.91 -2.07 0.34
CA MET A 103 -29.87 -1.48 1.19
C MET A 103 -30.39 -0.24 1.94
N ARG A 104 -31.44 -0.41 2.74
CA ARG A 104 -32.12 0.70 3.44
C ARG A 104 -31.35 1.19 4.69
N ILE A 105 -30.22 1.84 4.49
CA ILE A 105 -29.56 2.74 5.48
C ILE A 105 -29.31 4.13 4.86
N PHE A 106 -29.86 4.42 3.68
CA PHE A 106 -29.63 5.69 2.95
C PHE A 106 -30.65 6.80 3.24
N LYS A 107 -31.55 6.64 4.22
CA LYS A 107 -32.59 7.66 4.46
C LYS A 107 -32.15 8.82 5.36
N ASP A 108 -31.14 8.63 6.22
CA ASP A 108 -30.91 9.55 7.35
C ASP A 108 -29.68 10.47 7.24
N ILE A 109 -28.92 10.45 6.13
CA ILE A 109 -27.70 11.31 5.96
C ILE A 109 -27.97 12.57 5.10
N ARG A 110 -29.18 12.74 4.59
CA ARG A 110 -29.57 13.95 3.82
C ARG A 110 -29.95 15.08 4.78
N MET A 111 -28.95 15.78 5.34
CA MET A 111 -28.97 17.21 5.70
C MET A 111 -27.63 17.62 6.34
N GLN A 112 -26.60 17.88 5.53
CA GLN A 112 -25.56 18.89 5.82
C GLN A 112 -24.71 19.11 4.56
N THR A 113 -25.34 19.74 3.56
CA THR A 113 -24.60 20.41 2.49
C THR A 113 -24.40 21.85 2.94
N VAL A 114 -23.20 22.17 3.45
CA VAL A 114 -22.75 23.56 3.47
C VAL A 114 -22.49 23.92 2.00
N ARG A 115 -23.32 24.79 1.46
CA ARG A 115 -23.12 25.38 0.14
C ARG A 115 -21.79 26.16 0.18
N GLY A 116 -20.92 25.90 -0.79
CA GLY A 116 -19.80 26.80 -1.09
C GLY A 116 -18.47 26.09 -1.20
N THR A 117 -17.93 26.12 -2.43
CA THR A 117 -16.51 26.04 -2.80
C THR A 117 -15.70 24.83 -2.32
N GLY A 118 -15.18 24.08 -3.30
CA GLY A 118 -14.18 23.05 -3.06
C GLY A 118 -13.02 23.61 -2.24
N MET A 119 -12.91 23.14 -1.00
CA MET A 119 -11.84 23.48 -0.09
C MET A 119 -11.21 22.16 0.32
N LEU A 120 -9.95 21.96 -0.08
CA LEU A 120 -9.07 20.98 0.55
C LEU A 120 -9.13 21.27 2.06
N MET A 121 -9.56 20.31 2.88
CA MET A 121 -9.46 20.48 4.33
C MET A 121 -8.04 20.09 4.75
N PRO A 122 -7.18 21.04 5.16
CA PRO A 122 -5.96 20.67 5.84
C PRO A 122 -6.34 20.17 7.23
N LEU A 123 -5.94 18.94 7.57
CA LEU A 123 -5.96 18.47 8.96
C LEU A 123 -4.92 19.29 9.74
N LYS A 124 -5.35 20.40 10.35
CA LYS A 124 -4.57 21.13 11.34
C LYS A 124 -5.06 20.77 12.75
N GLY A 125 -4.17 20.19 13.56
CA GLY A 125 -4.19 20.30 15.02
C GLY A 125 -4.83 19.13 15.79
N PRO A 126 -4.42 18.93 17.07
CA PRO A 126 -4.27 17.62 17.67
C PRO A 126 -5.59 17.08 18.21
N PHE A 127 -5.86 15.81 17.94
CA PHE A 127 -6.82 15.04 18.71
C PHE A 127 -6.22 14.78 20.10
N LEU A 128 -6.43 15.74 21.02
CA LEU A 128 -6.24 15.51 22.44
C LEU A 128 -7.48 14.83 23.01
N ALA A 129 -7.21 13.78 23.79
CA ALA A 129 -8.14 13.01 24.56
C ALA A 129 -9.03 13.87 25.46
N GLY A 130 -10.30 13.48 25.55
CA GLY A 130 -11.32 13.95 26.49
C GLY A 130 -12.52 13.04 26.39
#